data_AF-A0A2N1QDQ9-F1
#
_entry.id   AF-A0A2N1QDQ9-F1
#
_cell.length_a   1.000
_cell.length_b   1.000
_cell.length_c   1.000
_cell.angle_alpha   90.00
_cell.angle_beta   90.00
_cell.angle_gamma   90.00
#
_symmetry.space_group_name_H-M   'P 1'
#
loop_
_entity.id
_entity.type
_entity.pdbx_description
1 polymer ?
#
loop_
_entity_poly.entity_id
_entity_poly.type
_entity_poly.pdbx_seq_one_letter_code
_entity_poly.pdbx_strand_id
1 'polypeptide(L)'
;MIKKIILVLMLLLTLSACIEKEDPRLNRPTFIEYKDGYIRFNEIEEAEQYVLLINFDEVIIDETEYFFITEGEFIVSVKSRAAGYKDSFYSQSITFTISYQAPSNVYLDGYKLKWTDMNALSYEVAVSGSTFSYVLNAYSNQVVVNPYLSDLTVKIKAIYPYSESEFTNEYYFPKDESIAKESNFNYSINSNFDLVIIGVIQDSYINSIKYNDKDIDQNIVYFENGVLYLKSDYIKQFNEGMHELLLSTSRGNYLIKLNVIDTINPYLVSYLENYISYIYTFELFNGDILGINGSGITVDDYHINGSRLLIDYDFIYSKFENDENLESFSLSYSIEIGDDLFIGYFSILRP
;
A
#
# COMPACT_ATOMS: atom_id res chain seq x y z
N MET A 1 -33.78 -38.40 94.20
CA MET A 1 -32.47 -37.87 93.75
C MET A 1 -32.18 -38.17 92.27
N ILE A 2 -32.53 -39.35 91.76
CA ILE A 2 -32.34 -39.79 90.35
C ILE A 2 -33.01 -38.90 89.29
N LYS A 3 -34.21 -38.33 89.53
CA LYS A 3 -34.90 -37.45 88.56
C LYS A 3 -34.15 -36.14 88.24
N LYS A 4 -33.36 -35.61 89.19
CA LYS A 4 -32.58 -34.38 88.96
C LYS A 4 -31.30 -34.64 88.15
N ILE A 5 -30.74 -35.84 88.26
CA ILE A 5 -29.55 -36.26 87.50
C ILE A 5 -29.91 -36.51 86.03
N ILE A 6 -31.06 -37.12 85.74
CA ILE A 6 -31.53 -37.36 84.37
C ILE A 6 -31.81 -36.04 83.64
N LEU A 7 -32.40 -35.05 84.31
CA LEU A 7 -32.68 -33.74 83.71
C LEU A 7 -31.38 -32.98 83.35
N VAL A 8 -30.36 -33.06 84.21
CA VAL A 8 -29.04 -32.45 83.96
C VAL A 8 -28.31 -33.17 82.82
N LEU A 9 -28.43 -34.51 82.73
CA LEU A 9 -27.85 -35.29 81.63
C LEU A 9 -28.53 -34.99 80.28
N MET A 10 -29.85 -34.77 80.27
CA MET A 10 -30.60 -34.38 79.06
C MET A 10 -30.25 -32.96 78.60
N LEU A 11 -30.00 -32.03 79.53
CA LEU A 11 -29.59 -30.66 79.23
C LEU A 11 -28.14 -30.59 78.67
N LEU A 12 -27.25 -31.45 79.16
CA LEU A 12 -25.87 -31.59 78.65
C LEU A 12 -25.81 -32.18 77.24
N LEU A 13 -26.76 -33.04 76.86
CA LEU A 13 -26.85 -33.60 75.51
C LEU A 13 -27.35 -32.58 74.47
N THR A 14 -28.19 -31.61 74.86
CA THR A 14 -28.65 -30.55 73.95
C THR A 14 -27.61 -29.45 73.66
N LEU A 15 -26.49 -29.42 74.39
CA LEU A 15 -25.42 -28.42 74.24
C LEU A 15 -24.32 -28.83 73.24
N SER A 16 -24.39 -30.01 72.63
CA SER A 16 -23.30 -30.59 71.82
C SER A 16 -23.50 -30.57 70.30
N ALA A 17 -24.47 -29.81 69.79
CA ALA A 17 -24.78 -29.80 68.35
C ALA A 17 -24.96 -28.38 67.77
N CYS A 18 -23.93 -27.55 67.89
CA CYS A 18 -23.64 -26.48 66.93
C CYS A 18 -22.12 -26.44 66.75
N ILE A 19 -21.56 -27.47 66.10
CA ILE A 19 -20.28 -27.28 65.41
C ILE A 19 -20.66 -26.45 64.19
N GLU A 20 -20.46 -25.12 64.24
CA GLU A 20 -20.49 -24.31 63.03
C GLU A 20 -19.48 -24.94 62.08
N LYS A 21 -20.00 -25.59 61.04
CA LYS A 21 -19.18 -26.15 59.98
C LYS A 21 -18.58 -24.94 59.29
N GLU A 22 -17.31 -24.66 59.53
CA GLU A 22 -16.65 -23.57 58.84
C GLU A 22 -16.81 -23.77 57.33
N ASP A 23 -17.23 -22.70 56.65
CA ASP A 23 -17.36 -22.71 55.20
C ASP A 23 -16.01 -23.11 54.57
N PRO A 24 -16.00 -24.05 53.62
CA PRO A 24 -14.78 -24.44 52.92
C PRO A 24 -14.19 -23.23 52.18
N ARG A 25 -12.86 -23.20 52.07
CA ARG A 25 -12.14 -22.15 51.33
C ARG A 25 -11.94 -22.57 49.88
N LEU A 26 -12.19 -21.65 48.95
CA LEU A 26 -11.94 -21.88 47.53
C LEU A 26 -10.46 -22.04 47.20
N ASN A 27 -10.19 -22.79 46.12
CA ASN A 27 -8.85 -22.92 45.56
C ASN A 27 -8.37 -21.59 44.97
N ARG A 28 -7.06 -21.37 45.06
CA ARG A 28 -6.42 -20.17 44.51
C ARG A 28 -6.34 -20.26 42.98
N PRO A 29 -6.64 -19.16 42.25
CA PRO A 29 -6.34 -19.05 40.82
C PRO A 29 -4.87 -19.38 40.50
N THR A 30 -4.66 -20.08 39.39
CA THR A 30 -3.33 -20.51 38.90
C THR A 30 -3.17 -20.18 37.42
N PHE A 31 -1.93 -20.22 36.92
CA PHE A 31 -1.58 -19.92 35.52
C PHE A 31 -2.06 -18.55 35.05
N ILE A 32 -1.79 -17.51 35.86
CA ILE A 32 -2.07 -16.14 35.45
C ILE A 32 -1.00 -15.74 34.44
N GLU A 33 -1.42 -15.48 33.22
CA GLU A 33 -0.58 -14.99 32.15
C GLU A 33 -1.14 -13.67 31.61
N TYR A 34 -0.24 -12.77 31.21
CA TYR A 34 -0.59 -11.60 30.42
C TYR A 34 -0.16 -11.85 28.98
N LYS A 35 -1.08 -11.66 28.04
CA LYS A 35 -0.82 -11.77 26.62
C LYS A 35 -1.76 -10.86 25.83
N ASP A 36 -1.21 -10.12 24.87
CA ASP A 36 -1.99 -9.35 23.89
C ASP A 36 -3.08 -8.42 24.50
N GLY A 37 -2.78 -7.77 25.63
CA GLY A 37 -3.67 -6.78 26.25
C GLY A 37 -4.69 -7.34 27.25
N TYR A 38 -4.67 -8.64 27.53
CA TYR A 38 -5.50 -9.26 28.55
C TYR A 38 -4.70 -10.17 29.48
N ILE A 39 -5.24 -10.38 30.67
CA ILE A 39 -4.81 -11.49 31.52
C ILE A 39 -5.79 -12.64 31.38
N ARG A 40 -5.27 -13.86 31.52
CA ARG A 40 -6.05 -15.09 31.61
C ARG A 40 -5.55 -15.94 32.75
N PHE A 41 -6.44 -16.71 33.37
CA PHE A 41 -6.11 -17.69 34.40
C PHE A 41 -7.03 -18.91 34.36
N ASN A 42 -6.68 -19.95 35.10
CA ASN A 42 -7.50 -21.16 35.17
C ASN A 42 -8.76 -20.94 36.02
N GLU A 43 -9.89 -21.43 35.52
CA GLU A 43 -11.16 -21.49 36.25
C GLU A 43 -11.02 -22.31 37.54
N ILE A 44 -11.70 -21.85 38.60
CA ILE A 44 -11.73 -22.52 39.89
C ILE A 44 -13.10 -23.16 40.10
N GLU A 45 -13.10 -24.47 40.38
CA GLU A 45 -14.31 -25.21 40.74
C GLU A 45 -15.02 -24.54 41.92
N GLU A 46 -16.35 -24.43 41.82
CA GLU A 46 -17.23 -23.75 42.79
C GLU A 46 -17.06 -22.22 42.89
N ALA A 47 -16.18 -21.59 42.10
CA ALA A 47 -16.11 -20.13 42.05
C ALA A 47 -17.24 -19.54 41.20
N GLU A 48 -17.91 -18.50 41.71
CA GLU A 48 -18.94 -17.75 40.98
C GLU A 48 -18.39 -16.44 40.41
N GLN A 49 -17.36 -15.89 41.06
CA GLN A 49 -16.73 -14.62 40.71
C GLN A 49 -15.23 -14.63 41.05
N TYR A 50 -14.51 -13.68 40.47
CA TYR A 50 -13.11 -13.40 40.74
C TYR A 50 -12.92 -11.94 41.15
N VAL A 51 -11.96 -11.71 42.03
CA VAL A 51 -11.54 -10.37 42.43
C VAL A 51 -10.08 -10.19 42.02
N LEU A 52 -9.86 -9.25 41.11
CA LEU A 52 -8.55 -8.84 40.62
C LEU A 52 -8.10 -7.67 41.47
N LEU A 53 -6.93 -7.78 42.09
CA LEU A 53 -6.23 -6.67 42.73
C LEU A 53 -5.23 -6.11 41.73
N ILE A 54 -5.60 -5.00 41.08
CA ILE A 54 -4.83 -4.31 40.04
C ILE A 54 -4.28 -3.04 40.66
N ASN A 55 -2.95 -2.95 40.85
CA ASN A 55 -2.31 -1.77 41.46
C ASN A 55 -2.99 -1.31 42.77
N PHE A 56 -3.39 -2.27 43.61
CA PHE A 56 -4.10 -2.09 44.88
C PHE A 56 -5.60 -1.78 44.80
N ASP A 57 -6.17 -1.65 43.61
CA ASP A 57 -7.62 -1.50 43.42
C ASP A 57 -8.27 -2.86 43.12
N GLU A 58 -9.42 -3.13 43.76
CA GLU A 58 -10.18 -4.37 43.53
C GLU A 58 -11.19 -4.20 42.38
N VAL A 59 -11.12 -5.09 41.39
CA VAL A 59 -12.08 -5.22 40.29
C VAL A 59 -12.74 -6.59 40.37
N ILE A 60 -14.06 -6.65 40.29
CA ILE A 60 -14.83 -7.90 40.35
C ILE A 60 -15.25 -8.29 38.94
N ILE A 61 -14.98 -9.54 38.55
CA ILE A 61 -15.39 -10.14 37.28
C ILE A 61 -16.00 -11.52 37.50
N ASP A 62 -16.74 -12.02 36.52
CA ASP A 62 -17.33 -13.36 36.48
C ASP A 62 -16.64 -14.29 35.47
N GLU A 63 -15.77 -13.73 34.61
CA GLU A 63 -14.99 -14.48 33.63
C GLU A 63 -13.54 -14.76 34.11
N THR A 64 -12.84 -15.66 33.42
CA THR A 64 -11.42 -15.98 33.68
C THR A 64 -10.44 -15.12 32.88
N GLU A 65 -10.95 -14.07 32.24
CA GLU A 65 -10.19 -13.15 31.38
C GLU A 65 -10.53 -11.70 31.75
N TYR A 66 -9.54 -10.80 31.65
CA TYR A 66 -9.76 -9.37 31.88
C TYR A 66 -8.90 -8.53 30.95
N PHE A 67 -9.55 -7.60 30.25
CA PHE A 67 -8.94 -6.73 29.24
C PHE A 67 -8.50 -5.40 29.84
N PHE A 68 -7.31 -4.96 29.46
CA PHE A 68 -6.75 -3.68 29.89
C PHE A 68 -6.88 -2.66 28.76
N ILE A 69 -7.62 -1.59 29.01
CA ILE A 69 -7.85 -0.50 28.04
C ILE A 69 -6.94 0.72 28.28
N THR A 70 -6.18 0.72 29.38
CA THR A 70 -5.29 1.83 29.77
C THR A 70 -3.83 1.42 29.72
N GLU A 71 -2.97 2.36 29.35
CA GLU A 71 -1.52 2.19 29.47
C GLU A 71 -1.06 2.22 30.93
N GLY A 72 0.11 1.63 31.18
CA GLY A 72 0.76 1.69 32.48
C GLY A 72 1.48 0.42 32.87
N GLU A 73 2.12 0.47 34.03
CA GLU A 73 2.63 -0.70 34.71
C GLU A 73 1.54 -1.27 35.61
N PHE A 74 1.30 -2.58 35.50
CA PHE A 74 0.27 -3.28 36.24
C PHE A 74 0.89 -4.38 37.08
N ILE A 75 0.50 -4.41 38.35
CA ILE A 75 0.71 -5.54 39.25
C ILE A 75 -0.66 -6.15 39.52
N VAL A 76 -0.84 -7.40 39.13
CA VAL A 76 -2.13 -8.07 39.19
C VAL A 76 -2.05 -9.35 40.00
N SER A 77 -2.99 -9.53 40.93
CA SER A 77 -3.25 -10.80 41.62
C SER A 77 -4.74 -11.09 41.65
N VAL A 78 -5.12 -12.38 41.70
CA VAL A 78 -6.52 -12.81 41.58
C VAL A 78 -6.89 -13.71 42.75
N LYS A 79 -8.09 -13.51 43.32
CA LYS A 79 -8.74 -14.46 44.24
C LYS A 79 -10.12 -14.87 43.70
N SER A 80 -10.57 -16.07 44.04
CA SER A 80 -11.91 -16.56 43.71
C SER A 80 -12.89 -16.34 44.86
N ARG A 81 -14.18 -16.18 44.52
CA ARG A 81 -15.29 -15.91 45.44
C ARG A 81 -16.54 -16.70 45.01
N ALA A 82 -17.31 -17.17 45.99
CA ALA A 82 -18.62 -17.80 45.79
C ALA A 82 -19.46 -17.73 47.07
N ALA A 83 -20.79 -17.74 46.92
CA ALA A 83 -21.70 -17.82 48.07
C ALA A 83 -21.55 -19.15 48.83
N GLY A 84 -21.48 -19.09 50.17
CA GLY A 84 -21.32 -20.29 51.01
C GLY A 84 -19.88 -20.84 51.09
N TYR A 85 -18.90 -20.10 50.55
CA TYR A 85 -17.48 -20.42 50.65
C TYR A 85 -16.70 -19.25 51.24
N LYS A 86 -15.55 -19.54 51.88
CA LYS A 86 -14.54 -18.51 52.17
C LYS A 86 -13.77 -18.20 50.87
N ASP A 87 -13.60 -16.92 50.55
CA ASP A 87 -12.75 -16.45 49.43
C ASP A 87 -11.38 -17.15 49.43
N SER A 88 -10.82 -17.43 48.25
CA SER A 88 -9.45 -17.96 48.18
C SER A 88 -8.44 -16.93 48.68
N PHE A 89 -7.20 -17.37 48.92
CA PHE A 89 -6.09 -16.42 48.97
C PHE A 89 -5.84 -15.81 47.59
N TYR A 90 -5.22 -14.64 47.54
CA TYR A 90 -4.70 -14.08 46.30
C TYR A 90 -3.61 -14.98 45.71
N SER A 91 -3.61 -15.09 44.38
CA SER A 91 -2.56 -15.69 43.57
C SER A 91 -1.18 -15.06 43.83
N GLN A 92 -0.14 -15.63 43.20
CA GLN A 92 1.08 -14.85 42.98
C GLN A 92 0.77 -13.68 42.05
N SER A 93 1.39 -12.53 42.32
CA SER A 93 1.25 -11.37 41.46
C SER A 93 2.07 -11.56 40.18
N ILE A 94 1.53 -11.10 39.06
CA ILE A 94 2.28 -10.88 37.84
C ILE A 94 2.45 -9.38 37.61
N THR A 95 3.56 -9.00 36.97
CA THR A 95 3.85 -7.62 36.59
C THR A 95 4.05 -7.54 35.09
N PHE A 96 3.39 -6.58 34.45
CA PHE A 96 3.53 -6.30 33.03
C PHE A 96 3.31 -4.82 32.74
N THR A 97 3.72 -4.38 31.55
CA THR A 97 3.57 -3.00 31.09
C THR A 97 2.77 -2.99 29.80
N ILE A 98 1.81 -2.09 29.71
CA ILE A 98 1.04 -1.82 28.49
C ILE A 98 1.45 -0.45 27.97
N SER A 99 1.85 -0.42 26.70
CA SER A 99 2.16 0.81 25.98
C SER A 99 1.66 0.68 24.54
N TYR A 100 0.76 1.58 24.15
CA TYR A 100 0.19 1.74 22.82
C TYR A 100 0.99 2.81 22.09
N GLN A 101 2.17 2.40 21.60
CA GLN A 101 3.06 3.33 20.91
C GLN A 101 2.47 3.75 19.56
N ALA A 102 2.68 5.02 19.21
CA ALA A 102 2.42 5.50 17.86
C ALA A 102 3.51 5.01 16.88
N PRO A 103 3.19 4.87 15.59
CA PRO A 103 4.19 4.55 14.57
C PRO A 103 5.39 5.49 14.58
N SER A 104 6.56 4.97 14.19
CA SER A 104 7.81 5.73 14.14
C SER A 104 8.53 5.51 12.80
N ASN A 105 9.50 6.39 12.51
CA ASN A 105 10.23 6.42 11.23
C ASN A 105 9.28 6.45 10.03
N VAL A 106 8.37 7.44 10.00
CA VAL A 106 7.48 7.64 8.86
C VAL A 106 8.27 8.29 7.73
N TYR A 107 8.28 7.69 6.54
CA TYR A 107 8.96 8.21 5.36
C TYR A 107 8.19 7.87 4.08
N LEU A 108 8.56 8.53 2.99
CA LEU A 108 8.01 8.31 1.67
C LEU A 108 9.01 7.57 0.79
N ASP A 109 8.56 6.51 0.11
CA ASP A 109 9.31 5.73 -0.87
C ASP A 109 8.52 5.71 -2.18
N GLY A 110 8.80 6.67 -3.06
CA GLY A 110 7.96 6.97 -4.23
C GLY A 110 6.55 7.37 -3.80
N TYR A 111 5.54 6.62 -4.23
CA TYR A 111 4.13 6.83 -3.84
C TYR A 111 3.71 6.03 -2.60
N LYS A 112 4.64 5.33 -1.94
CA LYS A 112 4.33 4.54 -0.74
C LYS A 112 4.79 5.27 0.51
N LEU A 113 3.84 5.66 1.35
CA LEU A 113 4.13 6.07 2.70
C LEU A 113 4.40 4.83 3.54
N LYS A 114 5.54 4.78 4.25
CA LYS A 114 5.99 3.65 5.04
C LYS A 114 6.35 4.08 6.46
N TRP A 115 6.24 3.15 7.40
CA TRP A 115 6.65 3.33 8.79
C TRP A 115 7.19 2.03 9.39
N THR A 116 7.74 2.13 10.60
CA THR A 116 8.22 0.96 11.34
C THR A 116 7.06 0.02 11.66
N ASP A 117 7.22 -1.26 11.34
CA ASP A 117 6.21 -2.27 11.63
C ASP A 117 6.04 -2.47 13.14
N MET A 118 4.81 -2.73 13.57
CA MET A 118 4.44 -2.82 14.98
C MET A 118 3.44 -3.95 15.20
N ASN A 119 3.30 -4.42 16.43
CA ASN A 119 2.27 -5.40 16.80
C ASN A 119 0.87 -4.75 16.91
N ALA A 120 0.45 -4.02 15.88
CA ALA A 120 -0.86 -3.40 15.74
C ALA A 120 -1.73 -4.24 14.81
N LEU A 121 -3.06 -4.20 14.99
CA LEU A 121 -4.01 -4.86 14.08
C LEU A 121 -4.14 -4.10 12.75
N SER A 122 -4.11 -2.77 12.85
CA SER A 122 -4.23 -1.87 11.72
C SER A 122 -3.70 -0.48 12.09
N TYR A 123 -3.74 0.42 11.13
CA TYR A 123 -3.36 1.82 11.31
C TYR A 123 -4.43 2.73 10.72
N GLU A 124 -4.65 3.86 11.37
CA GLU A 124 -5.43 4.97 10.81
C GLU A 124 -4.44 6.04 10.35
N VAL A 125 -4.46 6.33 9.05
CA VAL A 125 -3.56 7.30 8.41
C VAL A 125 -4.38 8.51 7.97
N ALA A 126 -4.19 9.63 8.66
CA ALA A 126 -4.77 10.91 8.27
C ALA A 126 -3.80 11.63 7.32
N VAL A 127 -4.23 11.86 6.08
CA VAL A 127 -3.46 12.57 5.05
C VAL A 127 -4.17 13.86 4.70
N SER A 128 -3.48 14.98 4.82
CA SER A 128 -3.98 16.28 4.38
C SER A 128 -3.02 16.93 3.37
N GLY A 129 -3.58 17.58 2.39
CA GLY A 129 -2.90 18.47 1.45
C GLY A 129 -3.51 19.87 1.49
N SER A 130 -2.97 20.80 0.70
CA SER A 130 -3.48 22.17 0.65
C SER A 130 -4.96 22.26 0.22
N THR A 131 -5.46 21.24 -0.49
CA THR A 131 -6.81 21.20 -1.07
C THR A 131 -7.65 19.98 -0.67
N PHE A 132 -7.12 19.06 0.13
CA PHE A 132 -7.82 17.82 0.49
C PHE A 132 -7.46 17.31 1.89
N SER A 133 -8.32 16.45 2.45
CA SER A 133 -8.04 15.68 3.66
C SER A 133 -8.82 14.37 3.61
N TYR A 134 -8.18 13.25 3.94
CA TYR A 134 -8.82 11.94 4.02
C TYR A 134 -8.14 11.03 5.05
N VAL A 135 -8.85 9.97 5.43
CA VAL A 135 -8.38 8.95 6.37
C VAL A 135 -8.34 7.60 5.66
N LEU A 136 -7.21 6.89 5.76
CA LEU A 136 -7.03 5.54 5.25
C LEU A 136 -6.90 4.55 6.42
N ASN A 137 -7.47 3.36 6.24
CA ASN A 137 -7.20 2.22 7.11
C ASN A 137 -6.17 1.32 6.44
N ALA A 138 -5.06 1.05 7.13
CA ALA A 138 -3.98 0.20 6.64
C ALA A 138 -3.87 -1.06 7.51
N TYR A 139 -3.78 -2.23 6.86
CA TYR A 139 -3.53 -3.51 7.54
C TYR A 139 -2.07 -3.96 7.41
N SER A 140 -1.21 -3.04 7.00
CA SER A 140 0.25 -3.22 6.88
C SER A 140 0.93 -1.88 7.20
N ASN A 141 2.24 -1.90 7.39
CA ASN A 141 3.04 -0.72 7.71
C ASN A 141 3.30 0.23 6.51
N GLN A 142 2.40 0.23 5.51
CA GLN A 142 2.48 1.09 4.34
C GLN A 142 1.10 1.40 3.75
N VAL A 143 0.97 2.57 3.12
CA VAL A 143 -0.17 2.96 2.28
C VAL A 143 0.28 3.69 1.02
N VAL A 144 -0.55 3.65 -0.01
CA VAL A 144 -0.35 4.45 -1.23
C VAL A 144 -0.86 5.86 -0.99
N VAL A 145 0.01 6.84 -1.21
CA VAL A 145 -0.30 8.28 -1.22
C VAL A 145 0.21 8.88 -2.52
N ASN A 146 -0.34 10.01 -2.93
CA ASN A 146 0.09 10.69 -4.15
C ASN A 146 0.89 11.96 -3.81
N PRO A 147 2.23 11.90 -3.75
CA PRO A 147 3.08 13.04 -3.41
C PRO A 147 3.18 14.08 -4.54
N TYR A 148 2.65 13.79 -5.73
CA TYR A 148 2.75 14.65 -6.91
C TYR A 148 1.64 15.69 -6.99
N LEU A 149 0.60 15.59 -6.14
CA LEU A 149 -0.55 16.50 -6.17
C LEU A 149 -0.28 17.81 -5.41
N SER A 150 0.21 17.69 -4.19
CA SER A 150 0.47 18.81 -3.29
C SER A 150 1.48 18.40 -2.22
N ASP A 151 1.89 19.38 -1.42
CA ASP A 151 2.50 19.08 -0.13
C ASP A 151 1.55 18.17 0.67
N LEU A 152 2.12 17.22 1.38
CA LEU A 152 1.41 16.28 2.24
C LEU A 152 1.79 16.51 3.69
N THR A 153 0.79 16.61 4.54
CA THR A 153 0.93 16.46 5.99
C THR A 153 0.28 15.15 6.39
N VAL A 154 1.00 14.34 7.16
CA VAL A 154 0.54 13.02 7.57
C VAL A 154 0.62 12.83 9.08
N LYS A 155 -0.42 12.22 9.65
CA LYS A 155 -0.43 11.66 11.00
C LYS A 155 -0.88 10.21 10.94
N ILE A 156 -0.29 9.37 11.79
CA ILE A 156 -0.64 7.95 11.86
C ILE A 156 -0.92 7.59 13.31
N LYS A 157 -1.95 6.79 13.58
CA LYS A 157 -2.09 6.07 14.86
C LYS A 157 -2.20 4.57 14.61
N ALA A 158 -1.70 3.80 15.56
CA ALA A 158 -1.79 2.35 15.57
C ALA A 158 -3.07 1.92 16.29
N ILE A 159 -3.79 0.96 15.72
CA ILE A 159 -5.00 0.38 16.28
C ILE A 159 -4.64 -1.01 16.83
N TYR A 160 -4.86 -1.20 18.13
CA TYR A 160 -4.65 -2.45 18.85
C TYR A 160 -6.00 -3.13 19.12
N PRO A 161 -6.04 -4.39 19.58
CA PRO A 161 -7.30 -5.08 19.81
C PRO A 161 -8.27 -4.36 20.77
N TYR A 162 -7.75 -3.62 21.76
CA TYR A 162 -8.54 -3.03 22.84
C TYR A 162 -8.28 -1.54 23.08
N SER A 163 -7.43 -0.91 22.27
CA SER A 163 -7.10 0.51 22.38
C SER A 163 -6.44 1.01 21.11
N GLU A 164 -6.08 2.28 21.08
CA GLU A 164 -5.32 2.91 20.02
C GLU A 164 -4.19 3.75 20.60
N SER A 165 -3.14 3.95 19.82
CA SER A 165 -2.13 4.95 20.17
C SER A 165 -2.69 6.36 19.95
N GLU A 166 -2.06 7.34 20.57
CA GLU A 166 -2.15 8.72 20.06
C GLU A 166 -1.65 8.79 18.60
N PHE A 167 -2.06 9.84 17.89
CA PHE A 167 -1.45 10.14 16.59
C PHE A 167 0.02 10.50 16.76
N THR A 168 0.83 10.15 15.76
CA THR A 168 2.17 10.72 15.63
C THR A 168 2.13 12.24 15.56
N ASN A 169 3.29 12.87 15.78
CA ASN A 169 3.53 14.23 15.30
C ASN A 169 3.29 14.30 13.77
N GLU A 170 3.06 15.51 13.28
CA GLU A 170 2.90 15.77 11.85
C GLU A 170 4.20 15.50 11.10
N TYR A 171 4.11 14.67 10.06
CA TYR A 171 5.15 14.50 9.07
C TYR A 171 4.81 15.32 7.84
N TYR A 172 5.73 16.20 7.45
CA TYR A 172 5.60 17.01 6.26
C TYR A 172 6.42 16.43 5.12
N PHE A 173 5.77 16.18 3.99
CA PHE A 173 6.40 15.79 2.74
C PHE A 173 6.10 16.86 1.69
N PRO A 174 7.11 17.62 1.22
CA PRO A 174 6.90 18.59 0.16
C PRO A 174 6.42 17.86 -1.10
N LYS A 175 5.65 18.56 -1.93
CA LYS A 175 5.25 18.08 -3.24
C LYS A 175 6.48 17.60 -4.02
N ASP A 176 6.40 16.38 -4.57
CA ASP A 176 7.45 15.85 -5.42
C ASP A 176 7.31 16.43 -6.84
N GLU A 177 8.27 17.27 -7.22
CA GLU A 177 8.35 17.88 -8.56
C GLU A 177 9.35 17.16 -9.47
N SER A 178 9.91 16.02 -9.03
CA SER A 178 10.84 15.25 -9.86
C SER A 178 10.18 14.73 -11.14
N ILE A 179 10.96 14.70 -12.21
CA ILE A 179 10.57 14.12 -13.49
C ILE A 179 10.78 12.61 -13.42
N ALA A 180 9.68 11.86 -13.36
CA ALA A 180 9.70 10.41 -13.36
C ALA A 180 10.19 9.85 -14.70
N LYS A 181 9.85 10.53 -15.81
CA LYS A 181 10.30 10.15 -17.14
C LYS A 181 10.34 11.34 -18.10
N GLU A 182 11.38 11.39 -18.91
CA GLU A 182 11.47 12.28 -20.07
C GLU A 182 11.26 11.47 -21.35
N SER A 183 10.47 12.00 -22.29
CA SER A 183 10.25 11.39 -23.61
C SER A 183 10.40 12.45 -24.69
N ASN A 184 11.18 12.11 -25.72
CA ASN A 184 11.50 12.98 -26.83
C ASN A 184 10.78 12.48 -28.08
N PHE A 185 10.07 13.38 -28.76
CA PHE A 185 9.27 13.07 -29.93
C PHE A 185 9.58 14.06 -31.04
N ASN A 186 9.62 13.57 -32.28
CA ASN A 186 9.49 14.40 -33.47
C ASN A 186 8.08 14.21 -34.02
N TYR A 187 7.42 15.30 -34.38
CA TYR A 187 6.06 15.25 -34.90
C TYR A 187 5.93 16.19 -36.09
N SER A 188 5.49 15.66 -37.23
CA SER A 188 5.22 16.48 -38.40
C SER A 188 3.83 17.11 -38.30
N ILE A 189 3.69 18.41 -38.57
CA ILE A 189 2.37 19.06 -38.64
C ILE A 189 1.44 18.45 -39.70
N ASN A 190 2.03 17.73 -40.67
CA ASN A 190 1.29 17.03 -41.72
C ASN A 190 0.77 15.65 -41.26
N SER A 191 1.22 15.14 -40.10
CA SER A 191 0.80 13.84 -39.55
C SER A 191 -0.62 13.89 -39.00
N ASN A 192 -1.37 12.80 -39.18
CA ASN A 192 -2.72 12.63 -38.64
C ASN A 192 -2.79 11.61 -37.50
N PHE A 193 -1.65 11.08 -37.04
CA PHE A 193 -1.61 10.15 -35.91
C PHE A 193 -1.60 10.89 -34.59
N ASP A 194 -2.42 10.44 -33.65
CA ASP A 194 -2.27 10.85 -32.26
C ASP A 194 -0.95 10.30 -31.69
N LEU A 195 -0.24 11.14 -30.93
CA LEU A 195 1.07 10.79 -30.40
C LEU A 195 0.94 9.93 -29.15
N VAL A 196 1.53 8.73 -29.17
CA VAL A 196 1.57 7.86 -27.99
C VAL A 196 2.60 8.36 -26.98
N ILE A 197 2.16 8.62 -25.76
CA ILE A 197 3.03 8.99 -24.64
C ILE A 197 3.46 7.73 -23.89
N ILE A 198 4.67 7.27 -24.18
CA ILE A 198 5.19 5.99 -23.70
C ILE A 198 5.52 6.04 -22.20
N GLY A 199 5.08 5.03 -21.44
CA GLY A 199 5.40 4.85 -20.02
C GLY A 199 4.39 5.48 -19.06
N VAL A 200 3.28 6.01 -19.58
CA VAL A 200 2.11 6.36 -18.78
C VAL A 200 1.09 5.23 -18.90
N ILE A 201 0.83 4.56 -17.78
CA ILE A 201 -0.04 3.38 -17.68
C ILE A 201 -1.46 3.77 -17.26
N GLN A 202 -2.46 3.04 -17.77
CA GLN A 202 -3.90 3.33 -17.68
C GLN A 202 -4.42 3.63 -16.26
N ASP A 203 -3.85 2.99 -15.26
CA ASP A 203 -4.23 3.18 -13.86
C ASP A 203 -3.79 4.53 -13.30
N SER A 204 -3.20 5.40 -14.12
CA SER A 204 -2.79 6.74 -13.74
C SER A 204 -3.87 7.73 -14.11
N TYR A 205 -4.42 8.44 -13.13
CA TYR A 205 -5.23 9.62 -13.43
C TYR A 205 -4.33 10.82 -13.73
N ILE A 206 -4.80 11.68 -14.63
CA ILE A 206 -4.11 12.91 -15.06
C ILE A 206 -4.51 14.02 -14.10
N ASN A 207 -3.52 14.61 -13.44
CA ASN A 207 -3.74 15.69 -12.48
C ASN A 207 -3.77 17.04 -13.20
N SER A 208 -2.81 17.25 -14.10
CA SER A 208 -2.69 18.45 -14.91
C SER A 208 -1.74 18.22 -16.08
N ILE A 209 -1.84 19.11 -17.07
CA ILE A 209 -0.88 19.22 -18.15
C ILE A 209 -0.47 20.67 -18.20
N LYS A 210 0.83 20.95 -18.26
CA LYS A 210 1.35 22.30 -18.39
C LYS A 210 2.11 22.49 -19.68
N TYR A 211 1.97 23.66 -20.28
CA TYR A 211 2.79 24.15 -21.39
C TYR A 211 3.27 25.56 -21.06
N ASN A 212 4.58 25.79 -21.06
CA ASN A 212 5.20 27.04 -20.60
C ASN A 212 4.69 27.49 -19.21
N ASP A 213 4.73 26.56 -18.25
CA ASP A 213 4.26 26.73 -16.85
C ASP A 213 2.78 27.08 -16.66
N LYS A 214 1.98 27.07 -17.73
CA LYS A 214 0.53 27.31 -17.67
C LYS A 214 -0.23 26.01 -17.81
N ASP A 215 -1.20 25.79 -16.94
CA ASP A 215 -2.12 24.67 -17.09
C ASP A 215 -2.93 24.82 -18.40
N ILE A 216 -3.01 23.71 -19.15
CA ILE A 216 -3.78 23.59 -20.39
C ILE A 216 -4.89 22.55 -20.21
N ASP A 217 -5.85 22.54 -21.13
CA ASP A 217 -6.99 21.61 -21.07
C ASP A 217 -6.51 20.15 -21.10
N GLN A 218 -7.01 19.33 -20.18
CA GLN A 218 -6.69 17.90 -20.12
C GLN A 218 -7.34 17.11 -21.27
N ASN A 219 -8.35 17.66 -21.93
CA ASN A 219 -9.01 17.01 -23.06
C ASN A 219 -8.11 16.86 -24.31
N ILE A 220 -6.90 17.40 -24.29
CA ILE A 220 -5.90 17.23 -25.36
C ILE A 220 -5.27 15.84 -25.36
N VAL A 221 -5.41 15.10 -24.25
CA VAL A 221 -4.95 13.70 -24.14
C VAL A 221 -6.12 12.77 -23.84
N TYR A 222 -5.96 11.49 -24.14
CA TYR A 222 -6.94 10.46 -23.81
C TYR A 222 -6.27 9.09 -23.65
N PHE A 223 -6.91 8.19 -22.89
CA PHE A 223 -6.49 6.81 -22.79
C PHE A 223 -7.29 5.93 -23.75
N GLU A 224 -6.59 5.06 -24.48
CA GLU A 224 -7.19 4.00 -25.29
C GLU A 224 -6.36 2.73 -25.13
N ASN A 225 -7.01 1.60 -24.81
CA ASN A 225 -6.35 0.30 -24.57
C ASN A 225 -5.17 0.38 -23.58
N GLY A 226 -5.28 1.26 -22.59
CA GLY A 226 -4.29 1.48 -21.55
C GLY A 226 -3.06 2.30 -21.92
N VAL A 227 -3.11 2.92 -23.10
CA VAL A 227 -2.06 3.77 -23.65
C VAL A 227 -2.54 5.21 -23.63
N LEU A 228 -1.68 6.14 -23.21
CA LEU A 228 -1.97 7.57 -23.25
C LEU A 228 -1.62 8.15 -24.62
N TYR A 229 -2.54 8.90 -25.20
CA TYR A 229 -2.39 9.59 -26.48
C TYR A 229 -2.50 11.10 -26.31
N LEU A 230 -1.68 11.86 -27.05
CA LEU A 230 -1.80 13.30 -27.24
C LEU A 230 -2.36 13.57 -28.64
N LYS A 231 -3.48 14.29 -28.71
CA LYS A 231 -4.25 14.49 -29.94
C LYS A 231 -3.46 15.27 -30.99
N SER A 232 -3.43 14.76 -32.22
CA SER A 232 -2.81 15.40 -33.39
C SER A 232 -3.35 16.80 -33.62
N ASP A 233 -4.65 17.00 -33.47
CA ASP A 233 -5.32 18.29 -33.71
C ASP A 233 -4.87 19.36 -32.73
N TYR A 234 -4.42 18.97 -31.53
CA TYR A 234 -3.79 19.89 -30.60
C TYR A 234 -2.33 20.16 -30.97
N ILE A 235 -1.58 19.11 -31.32
CA ILE A 235 -0.17 19.25 -31.73
C ILE A 235 -0.03 20.20 -32.93
N LYS A 236 -0.95 20.12 -33.90
CA LYS A 236 -0.98 20.99 -35.09
C LYS A 236 -1.19 22.49 -34.79
N GLN A 237 -1.53 22.85 -33.56
CA GLN A 237 -1.66 24.25 -33.13
C GLN A 237 -0.33 24.85 -32.67
N PHE A 238 0.69 24.02 -32.43
CA PHE A 238 2.04 24.49 -32.17
C PHE A 238 2.69 25.03 -33.44
N ASN A 239 3.55 26.03 -33.27
CA ASN A 239 4.46 26.45 -34.35
C ASN A 239 5.56 25.40 -34.52
N GLU A 240 6.33 25.48 -35.60
CA GLU A 240 7.53 24.66 -35.72
C GLU A 240 8.55 24.97 -34.60
N GLY A 241 9.20 23.94 -34.09
CA GLY A 241 10.23 24.03 -33.06
C GLY A 241 10.02 23.08 -31.87
N MET A 242 10.83 23.28 -30.83
CA MET A 242 10.78 22.49 -29.60
C MET A 242 9.73 23.02 -28.64
N HIS A 243 8.90 22.12 -28.12
CA HIS A 243 7.87 22.37 -27.13
C HIS A 243 8.04 21.42 -25.96
N GLU A 244 7.87 21.92 -24.74
CA GLU A 244 7.91 21.12 -23.52
C GLU A 244 6.54 21.10 -22.86
N LEU A 245 5.99 19.90 -22.68
CA LEU A 245 4.78 19.69 -21.90
C LEU A 245 5.12 18.90 -20.64
N LEU A 246 4.64 19.38 -19.49
CA LEU A 246 4.74 18.66 -18.22
C LEU A 246 3.40 18.01 -17.92
N LEU A 247 3.33 16.68 -18.06
CA LEU A 247 2.18 15.87 -17.71
C LEU A 247 2.33 15.39 -16.26
N SER A 248 1.49 15.89 -15.36
CA SER A 248 1.45 15.45 -13.97
C SER A 248 0.39 14.36 -13.80
N THR A 249 0.77 13.19 -13.31
CA THR A 249 -0.14 12.06 -13.08
C THR A 249 -0.06 11.59 -11.64
N SER A 250 -0.95 10.67 -11.28
CA SER A 250 -0.88 9.99 -9.98
C SER A 250 0.38 9.15 -9.71
N ARG A 251 1.19 8.89 -10.75
CA ARG A 251 2.41 8.07 -10.65
C ARG A 251 3.70 8.86 -10.88
N GLY A 252 3.59 10.17 -11.10
CA GLY A 252 4.75 11.03 -11.31
C GLY A 252 4.54 12.07 -12.40
N ASN A 253 5.55 12.92 -12.56
CA ASN A 253 5.61 13.92 -13.60
C ASN A 253 6.35 13.38 -14.82
N TYR A 254 5.79 13.59 -16.00
CA TYR A 254 6.32 13.16 -17.28
C TYR A 254 6.64 14.39 -18.12
N LEU A 255 7.90 14.54 -18.52
CA LEU A 255 8.34 15.61 -19.41
C LEU A 255 8.28 15.13 -20.86
N ILE A 256 7.40 15.75 -21.64
CA ILE A 256 7.21 15.48 -23.06
C ILE A 256 7.93 16.59 -23.83
N LYS A 257 9.03 16.25 -24.49
CA LYS A 257 9.76 17.14 -25.40
C LYS A 257 9.34 16.85 -26.83
N LEU A 258 8.59 17.76 -27.41
CA LEU A 258 7.96 17.62 -28.72
C LEU A 258 8.62 18.57 -29.71
N ASN A 259 9.36 18.05 -30.68
CA ASN A 259 9.86 18.80 -31.81
C ASN A 259 8.84 18.78 -32.95
N VAL A 260 8.17 19.90 -33.18
CA VAL A 260 7.20 20.07 -34.26
C VAL A 260 7.92 20.52 -35.51
N ILE A 261 7.73 19.80 -36.62
CA ILE A 261 8.42 20.04 -37.89
C ILE A 261 7.43 20.11 -39.05
N ASP A 262 7.73 20.86 -40.11
CA ASP A 262 6.98 20.85 -41.37
C ASP A 262 7.70 20.03 -42.45
N THR A 263 7.91 18.74 -42.18
CA THR A 263 8.48 17.81 -43.16
C THR A 263 7.60 16.58 -43.35
N ILE A 264 7.50 16.11 -44.58
CA ILE A 264 6.74 14.91 -44.97
C ILE A 264 7.73 13.74 -45.11
N ASN A 265 8.48 13.48 -44.04
CA ASN A 265 9.44 12.37 -43.99
C ASN A 265 8.89 11.28 -43.09
N PRO A 266 8.80 10.01 -43.52
CA PRO A 266 8.34 8.93 -42.68
C PRO A 266 9.13 8.85 -41.37
N TYR A 267 8.42 8.63 -40.27
CA TYR A 267 9.06 8.49 -38.97
C TYR A 267 8.29 7.52 -38.08
N LEU A 268 9.02 6.94 -37.13
CA LEU A 268 8.43 6.17 -36.05
C LEU A 268 7.65 7.11 -35.14
N VAL A 269 6.32 6.95 -35.10
CA VAL A 269 5.42 7.75 -34.25
C VAL A 269 5.44 7.23 -32.83
N SER A 270 5.44 5.90 -32.67
CA SER A 270 5.34 5.27 -31.36
C SER A 270 5.77 3.81 -31.38
N TYR A 271 6.08 3.28 -30.20
CA TYR A 271 6.13 1.84 -29.98
C TYR A 271 5.35 1.45 -28.73
N LEU A 272 4.81 0.24 -28.75
CA LEU A 272 4.10 -0.40 -27.65
C LEU A 272 4.71 -1.76 -27.40
N GLU A 273 5.03 -2.03 -26.14
CA GLU A 273 5.48 -3.33 -25.67
C GLU A 273 4.31 -4.06 -25.01
N ASN A 274 4.12 -5.32 -25.34
CA ASN A 274 3.24 -6.22 -24.61
C ASN A 274 3.91 -7.58 -24.44
N TYR A 275 3.26 -8.48 -23.69
CA TYR A 275 3.80 -9.80 -23.37
C TYR A 275 4.08 -10.71 -24.59
N ILE A 276 3.61 -10.35 -25.79
CA ILE A 276 3.68 -11.22 -26.97
C ILE A 276 4.42 -10.59 -28.15
N SER A 277 4.68 -9.28 -28.14
CA SER A 277 5.26 -8.58 -29.29
C SER A 277 5.63 -7.12 -28.97
N TYR A 278 6.51 -6.56 -29.81
CA TYR A 278 6.74 -5.12 -29.87
C TYR A 278 6.07 -4.56 -31.12
N ILE A 279 5.19 -3.57 -30.94
CA ILE A 279 4.42 -2.96 -32.01
C ILE A 279 4.92 -1.54 -32.24
N TYR A 280 5.49 -1.29 -33.41
CA TYR A 280 5.94 0.02 -33.88
C TYR A 280 4.92 0.59 -34.86
N THR A 281 4.56 1.85 -34.68
CA THR A 281 3.64 2.56 -35.59
C THR A 281 4.37 3.71 -36.27
N PHE A 282 4.25 3.78 -37.59
CA PHE A 282 4.91 4.77 -38.43
C PHE A 282 3.90 5.74 -39.05
N GLU A 283 4.28 7.00 -39.18
CA GLU A 283 3.64 7.89 -40.15
C GLU A 283 4.36 7.67 -41.48
N LEU A 284 3.62 7.25 -42.49
CA LEU A 284 4.15 6.83 -43.78
C LEU A 284 3.93 7.88 -44.88
N PHE A 285 3.02 8.83 -44.68
CA PHE A 285 2.66 9.82 -45.72
C PHE A 285 2.32 9.21 -47.09
N ASN A 286 1.55 8.12 -47.08
CA ASN A 286 1.23 7.27 -48.24
C ASN A 286 2.39 6.42 -48.79
N GLY A 287 3.46 6.26 -48.02
CA GLY A 287 4.49 5.27 -48.29
C GLY A 287 4.17 3.88 -47.75
N ASP A 288 5.11 2.96 -47.96
CA ASP A 288 5.04 1.56 -47.53
C ASP A 288 6.32 1.15 -46.77
N ILE A 289 6.16 0.37 -45.70
CA ILE A 289 7.30 -0.25 -45.01
C ILE A 289 7.76 -1.43 -45.86
N LEU A 290 8.99 -1.36 -46.38
CA LEU A 290 9.56 -2.42 -47.23
C LEU A 290 10.09 -3.59 -46.39
N GLY A 291 10.62 -3.32 -45.20
CA GLY A 291 11.18 -4.36 -44.34
C GLY A 291 12.07 -3.82 -43.24
N ILE A 292 12.53 -4.77 -42.41
CA ILE A 292 13.41 -4.54 -41.27
C ILE A 292 14.69 -5.33 -41.48
N ASN A 293 15.81 -4.72 -41.13
CA ASN A 293 17.13 -5.32 -41.26
C ASN A 293 17.95 -5.10 -39.99
N GLY A 294 19.05 -5.87 -39.88
CA GLY A 294 19.99 -5.75 -38.77
C GLY A 294 19.78 -6.81 -37.69
N SER A 295 20.81 -6.97 -36.86
CA SER A 295 20.82 -7.91 -35.72
C SER A 295 20.38 -9.34 -36.04
N GLY A 296 20.47 -9.77 -37.31
CA GLY A 296 20.07 -11.12 -37.76
C GLY A 296 18.56 -11.35 -37.78
N ILE A 297 17.74 -10.30 -37.80
CA ILE A 297 16.28 -10.42 -38.02
C ILE A 297 15.99 -10.92 -39.45
N THR A 298 14.96 -11.72 -39.60
CA THR A 298 14.45 -12.25 -40.86
C THR A 298 12.97 -11.92 -41.05
N VAL A 299 12.44 -12.17 -42.24
CA VAL A 299 11.02 -11.92 -42.55
C VAL A 299 10.04 -12.79 -41.75
N ASP A 300 10.53 -13.87 -41.14
CA ASP A 300 9.74 -14.73 -40.27
C ASP A 300 9.63 -14.20 -38.83
N ASP A 301 10.44 -13.20 -38.47
CA ASP A 301 10.51 -12.63 -37.11
C ASP A 301 9.66 -11.36 -36.93
N TYR A 302 9.00 -10.91 -38.00
CA TYR A 302 8.17 -9.70 -37.97
C TYR A 302 7.02 -9.71 -38.97
N HIS A 303 6.02 -8.87 -38.70
CA HIS A 303 4.85 -8.68 -39.55
C HIS A 303 4.60 -7.20 -39.83
N ILE A 304 4.36 -6.86 -41.09
CA ILE A 304 3.99 -5.51 -41.53
C ILE A 304 2.51 -5.51 -41.92
N ASN A 305 1.75 -4.58 -41.35
CA ASN A 305 0.35 -4.34 -41.69
C ASN A 305 0.09 -2.83 -41.78
N GLY A 306 0.20 -2.30 -43.00
CA GLY A 306 0.11 -0.86 -43.25
C GLY A 306 1.19 -0.10 -42.50
N SER A 307 0.78 0.85 -41.65
CA SER A 307 1.67 1.65 -40.79
C SER A 307 2.23 0.92 -39.58
N ARG A 308 1.86 -0.35 -39.36
CA ARG A 308 2.24 -1.09 -38.16
C ARG A 308 3.27 -2.17 -38.50
N LEU A 309 4.35 -2.17 -37.73
CA LEU A 309 5.33 -3.24 -37.69
C LEU A 309 5.22 -3.95 -36.35
N LEU A 310 5.03 -5.26 -36.38
CA LEU A 310 5.06 -6.12 -35.20
C LEU A 310 6.34 -6.95 -35.25
N ILE A 311 7.16 -6.91 -34.21
CA ILE A 311 8.33 -7.77 -34.04
C ILE A 311 8.01 -8.81 -32.99
N ASP A 312 8.26 -10.07 -33.33
CA ASP A 312 7.91 -11.19 -32.47
C ASP A 312 8.75 -11.19 -31.19
N TYR A 313 8.08 -11.46 -30.07
CA TYR A 313 8.74 -11.48 -28.77
C TYR A 313 9.85 -12.52 -28.70
N ASP A 314 9.65 -13.70 -29.31
CA ASP A 314 10.63 -14.78 -29.31
C ASP A 314 11.97 -14.36 -29.95
N PHE A 315 11.92 -13.58 -31.04
CA PHE A 315 13.12 -13.02 -31.64
C PHE A 315 13.85 -12.10 -30.65
N ILE A 316 13.13 -11.14 -30.05
CA ILE A 316 13.70 -10.15 -29.13
C ILE A 316 14.30 -10.84 -27.89
N TYR A 317 13.53 -11.73 -27.28
CA TYR A 317 13.94 -12.48 -26.10
C TYR A 317 15.19 -13.33 -26.39
N SER A 318 15.23 -14.01 -27.55
CA SER A 318 16.40 -14.80 -27.95
C SER A 318 17.67 -13.95 -28.11
N LYS A 319 17.57 -12.65 -28.43
CA LYS A 319 18.76 -11.78 -28.51
C LYS A 319 19.37 -11.53 -27.15
N PHE A 320 18.54 -11.29 -26.14
CA PHE A 320 19.00 -10.99 -24.78
C PHE A 320 19.43 -12.24 -24.00
N GLU A 321 18.78 -13.38 -24.22
CA GLU A 321 19.18 -14.67 -23.61
C GLU A 321 20.53 -15.18 -24.15
N ASN A 322 20.81 -14.98 -25.44
CA ASN A 322 22.06 -15.45 -26.05
C ASN A 322 23.29 -14.59 -25.67
N ASP A 323 23.08 -13.41 -25.09
CA ASP A 323 24.15 -12.53 -24.61
C ASP A 323 23.70 -11.79 -23.34
N GLU A 324 24.07 -12.32 -22.18
CA GLU A 324 23.75 -11.71 -20.88
C GLU A 324 24.26 -10.27 -20.71
N ASN A 325 25.23 -9.82 -21.52
CA ASN A 325 25.77 -8.46 -21.46
C ASN A 325 25.13 -7.50 -22.47
N LEU A 326 24.25 -7.98 -23.35
CA LEU A 326 23.59 -7.15 -24.35
C LEU A 326 22.51 -6.28 -23.70
N GLU A 327 22.80 -5.00 -23.47
CA GLU A 327 21.82 -4.05 -22.91
C GLU A 327 20.82 -3.53 -23.95
N SER A 328 21.20 -3.54 -25.23
CA SER A 328 20.34 -3.13 -26.33
C SER A 328 20.87 -3.61 -27.68
N PHE A 329 20.01 -3.66 -28.68
CA PHE A 329 20.42 -3.83 -30.07
C PHE A 329 19.60 -2.92 -30.98
N SER A 330 20.14 -2.63 -32.17
CA SER A 330 19.48 -1.75 -33.14
C SER A 330 18.99 -2.53 -34.35
N LEU A 331 17.87 -2.08 -34.89
CA LEU A 331 17.30 -2.50 -36.15
C LEU A 331 17.17 -1.29 -37.06
N SER A 332 17.27 -1.51 -38.37
CA SER A 332 16.94 -0.52 -39.38
C SER A 332 15.64 -0.88 -40.07
N TYR A 333 14.88 0.14 -40.46
CA TYR A 333 13.69 -0.01 -41.28
C TYR A 333 13.86 0.76 -42.58
N SER A 334 13.21 0.28 -43.64
CA SER A 334 13.16 0.94 -44.93
C SER A 334 11.72 1.27 -45.29
N ILE A 335 11.48 2.52 -45.68
CA ILE A 335 10.16 3.01 -46.12
C ILE A 335 10.32 3.64 -47.50
N GLU A 336 9.41 3.31 -48.40
CA GLU A 336 9.33 3.90 -49.74
C GLU A 336 8.19 4.90 -49.79
N ILE A 337 8.45 6.12 -50.28
CA ILE A 337 7.40 7.07 -50.69
C ILE A 337 7.69 7.45 -52.15
N GLY A 338 6.83 7.03 -53.08
CA GLY A 338 7.05 7.32 -54.49
C GLY A 338 8.37 6.73 -54.97
N ASP A 339 9.31 7.57 -55.40
CA ASP A 339 10.66 7.15 -55.85
C ASP A 339 11.73 7.29 -54.75
N ASP A 340 11.35 7.80 -53.56
CA ASP A 340 12.28 8.08 -52.47
C ASP A 340 12.33 6.92 -51.47
N LEU A 341 13.56 6.54 -51.08
CA LEU A 341 13.82 5.53 -50.07
C LEU A 341 14.32 6.17 -48.78
N PHE A 342 13.59 5.94 -47.70
CA PHE A 342 13.92 6.39 -46.36
C PHE A 342 14.44 5.22 -45.53
N ILE A 343 15.57 5.42 -44.86
CA ILE A 343 16.15 4.43 -43.94
C ILE A 343 16.22 5.07 -42.57
N GLY A 344 15.54 4.45 -41.60
CA GLY A 344 15.61 4.84 -40.20
C GLY A 344 16.13 3.71 -39.32
N TYR A 345 16.37 4.04 -38.06
CA TYR A 345 16.90 3.11 -37.07
C TYR A 345 16.13 3.27 -35.76
N PHE A 346 15.94 2.17 -35.04
CA PHE A 346 15.49 2.19 -33.66
C PHE A 346 16.26 1.14 -32.85
N SER A 347 16.34 1.38 -31.54
CA SER A 347 16.98 0.46 -30.61
C SER A 347 15.93 -0.20 -29.73
N ILE A 348 16.10 -1.49 -29.50
CA ILE A 348 15.36 -2.27 -28.53
C ILE A 348 16.26 -2.40 -27.31
N LEU A 349 15.77 -1.90 -26.16
CA LEU A 349 16.45 -2.02 -24.89
C LEU A 349 16.09 -3.36 -24.26
N ARG A 350 16.98 -3.89 -23.42
CA ARG A 350 16.67 -5.04 -22.58
C ARG A 350 15.46 -4.68 -21.69
N PRO A 351 14.41 -5.53 -21.67
CA PRO A 351 13.21 -5.28 -20.88
C PRO A 351 13.44 -5.31 -19.36
#